data_AF-A0AAU7DMQ6-F1
#
_entry.id   AF-A0AAU7DMQ6-F1
#
_cell.length_a   1.000
_cell.length_b   1.000
_cell.length_c   1.000
_cell.angle_alpha   90.00
_cell.angle_beta   90.00
_cell.angle_gamma   90.00
#
_symmetry.space_group_name_H-M   'P 1'
#
loop_
_entity.id
_entity.type
_entity.pdbx_description
1 polymer ?
#
loop_
_entity_poly.entity_id
_entity_poly.type
_entity_poly.pdbx_seq_one_letter_code
_entity_poly.pdbx_strand_id
1 'polypeptide(L)'
;MEVTVKQIDGLKFSVEARAHKVICDQPLENGGEDAGMTPPEFMLGSLGTCAEFYAVQYLRARRIDDAGVEVTVTAEKLMKPARLGNFRIQVRCPAQLSAEQTEGLQRSVHHCLIHNTLLSVPDVAIELTVGEPVLR
;
A
#
# COMPACT_ATOMS: atom_id res chain seq x y z
N MET A 1 -12.58 -4.04 -8.59
CA MET A 1 -11.99 -2.77 -8.12
C MET A 1 -11.21 -2.21 -9.29
N GLU A 2 -11.26 -0.90 -9.52
CA GLU A 2 -10.57 -0.28 -10.66
C GLU A 2 -9.90 1.01 -10.20
N VAL A 3 -8.70 1.25 -10.72
CA VAL A 3 -7.92 2.47 -10.54
C VAL A 3 -7.43 2.88 -11.92
N THR A 4 -7.62 4.15 -12.29
CA THR A 4 -7.06 4.73 -13.51
C THR A 4 -5.90 5.64 -13.17
N VAL A 5 -4.81 5.57 -13.92
CA VAL A 5 -3.63 6.42 -13.75
C VAL A 5 -3.43 7.25 -15.02
N LYS A 6 -3.24 8.56 -14.85
CA LYS A 6 -2.98 9.50 -15.96
C LYS A 6 -1.71 10.29 -15.68
N GLN A 7 -0.82 10.37 -16.64
CA GLN A 7 0.28 11.33 -16.60
C GLN A 7 -0.32 12.73 -16.73
N ILE A 8 0.09 13.65 -15.86
CA ILE A 8 -0.45 15.01 -15.84
C ILE A 8 0.62 16.06 -16.13
N ASP A 9 1.86 15.82 -15.71
CA ASP A 9 3.00 16.72 -15.96
C ASP A 9 4.31 15.97 -15.65
N GLY A 10 5.31 16.03 -16.52
CA GLY A 10 6.58 15.31 -16.32
C GLY A 10 6.39 13.84 -15.86
N LEU A 11 6.95 13.51 -14.69
CA LEU A 11 6.82 12.20 -14.00
C LEU A 11 5.73 12.18 -12.92
N LYS A 12 4.83 13.16 -12.94
CA LYS A 12 3.68 13.28 -12.04
C LYS A 12 2.46 12.59 -12.65
N PHE A 13 1.79 11.80 -11.83
CA PHE A 13 0.59 11.06 -12.22
C PHE A 13 -0.58 11.33 -11.28
N SER A 14 -1.77 11.42 -11.85
CA SER A 14 -3.05 11.38 -11.14
C SER A 14 -3.49 9.93 -11.01
N VAL A 15 -3.63 9.42 -9.78
CA VAL A 15 -4.20 8.10 -9.46
C VAL A 15 -5.64 8.30 -9.02
N GLU A 16 -6.59 7.77 -9.79
CA GLU A 16 -8.03 8.05 -9.64
C GLU A 16 -8.81 6.77 -9.33
N ALA A 17 -9.64 6.81 -8.29
CA ALA A 17 -10.53 5.71 -7.90
C ALA A 17 -11.86 6.27 -7.37
N ARG A 18 -12.97 6.00 -8.06
CA ARG A 18 -14.28 6.63 -7.79
C ARG A 18 -14.14 8.17 -7.85
N ALA A 19 -14.54 8.88 -6.79
CA ALA A 19 -14.40 10.34 -6.68
C ALA A 19 -13.09 10.78 -6.01
N HIS A 20 -12.16 9.86 -5.74
CA HIS A 20 -10.91 10.14 -5.07
C HIS A 20 -9.75 10.26 -6.07
N LYS A 21 -8.81 11.15 -5.75
CA LYS A 21 -7.61 11.39 -6.53
C LYS A 21 -6.42 11.56 -5.59
N VAL A 22 -5.29 10.94 -5.94
CA VAL A 22 -4.01 11.08 -5.23
C VAL A 22 -2.90 11.33 -6.26
N ILE A 23 -1.89 12.11 -5.88
CA ILE A 23 -0.73 12.39 -6.73
C ILE A 23 0.36 11.34 -6.47
N CYS A 24 0.84 10.75 -7.56
CA CYS A 24 2.08 9.97 -7.62
C CYS A 24 3.16 10.85 -8.24
N ASP A 25 4.39 10.79 -7.74
CA ASP A 25 5.52 11.45 -8.39
C ASP A 25 6.82 10.66 -8.15
N GLN A 26 7.93 11.21 -8.64
CA GLN A 26 9.28 10.74 -8.35
C GLN A 26 10.05 11.80 -7.55
N PRO A 27 11.03 11.38 -6.73
CA PRO A 27 11.94 12.33 -6.09
C PRO A 27 12.75 13.10 -7.14
N LEU A 28 13.30 14.25 -6.73
CA LEU A 28 14.10 15.12 -7.60
C LEU A 28 15.28 14.38 -8.26
N GLU A 29 15.94 13.49 -7.52
CA GLU A 29 17.07 12.68 -8.00
C GLU A 29 16.68 11.69 -9.13
N ASN A 30 15.40 11.37 -9.25
CA ASN A 30 14.85 10.53 -10.32
C ASN A 30 14.15 11.37 -11.41
N GLY A 31 14.28 12.70 -11.38
CA GLY A 31 13.75 13.62 -12.38
C GLY A 31 12.27 13.99 -12.20
N GLY A 32 11.66 13.68 -11.04
CA GLY A 32 10.33 14.18 -10.69
C GLY A 32 10.40 15.49 -9.93
N GLU A 33 9.26 15.92 -9.36
CA GLU A 33 9.14 17.14 -8.57
C GLU A 33 8.94 16.86 -7.07
N ASP A 34 9.02 15.60 -6.65
CA ASP A 34 8.75 15.15 -5.28
C ASP A 34 7.38 15.61 -4.76
N ALA A 35 6.39 15.73 -5.65
CA ALA A 35 5.07 16.29 -5.34
C ALA A 35 4.08 15.28 -4.74
N GLY A 36 4.49 14.04 -4.55
CA GLY A 36 3.66 12.95 -4.04
C GLY A 36 4.48 11.68 -3.82
N MET A 37 3.84 10.68 -3.20
CA MET A 37 4.48 9.38 -2.98
C MET A 37 4.88 8.72 -4.30
N THR A 38 5.98 7.98 -4.25
CA THR A 38 6.42 7.12 -5.33
C THR A 38 5.52 5.88 -5.49
N PRO A 39 5.55 5.20 -6.64
CA PRO A 39 4.78 3.97 -6.81
C PRO A 39 5.10 2.88 -5.76
N PRO A 40 6.37 2.63 -5.37
CA PRO A 40 6.70 1.75 -4.25
C PRO A 40 6.05 2.18 -2.94
N GLU A 41 6.09 3.47 -2.59
CA GLU A 41 5.50 3.98 -1.35
C GLU A 41 3.99 3.82 -1.33
N PHE A 42 3.30 3.95 -2.47
CA PHE A 42 1.88 3.60 -2.55
C PHE A 42 1.61 2.12 -2.23
N MET A 43 2.47 1.20 -2.68
CA MET A 43 2.35 -0.22 -2.35
C MET A 43 2.52 -0.45 -0.85
N LEU A 44 3.52 0.18 -0.21
CA LEU A 44 3.73 0.11 1.23
C LEU A 44 2.57 0.75 2.01
N GLY A 45 2.06 1.90 1.56
CA GLY A 45 0.92 2.58 2.16
C GLY A 45 -0.36 1.76 2.07
N SER A 46 -0.61 1.10 0.94
CA SER A 46 -1.72 0.16 0.78
C SER A 46 -1.62 -1.01 1.77
N LEU A 47 -0.44 -1.60 1.92
CA LEU A 47 -0.21 -2.67 2.89
C LEU A 47 -0.39 -2.19 4.34
N GLY A 48 0.17 -1.03 4.69
CA GLY A 48 0.11 -0.46 6.03
C GLY A 48 -1.31 -0.11 6.46
N THR A 49 -2.06 0.60 5.62
CA THR A 49 -3.46 0.96 5.88
C THR A 49 -4.37 -0.27 5.97
N CYS A 50 -4.11 -1.31 5.17
CA CYS A 50 -4.80 -2.59 5.30
C CYS A 50 -4.51 -3.26 6.66
N ALA A 51 -3.24 -3.36 7.06
CA ALA A 51 -2.85 -3.94 8.34
C ALA A 51 -3.44 -3.15 9.54
N GLU A 52 -3.36 -1.83 9.49
CA GLU A 52 -3.92 -0.93 10.51
C GLU A 52 -5.44 -1.06 10.63
N PHE A 53 -6.16 -1.17 9.50
CA PHE A 53 -7.59 -1.43 9.50
C PHE A 53 -7.95 -2.69 10.31
N TYR A 54 -7.26 -3.81 10.07
CA TYR A 54 -7.51 -5.04 10.81
C TYR A 54 -7.10 -4.96 12.29
N ALA A 55 -6.06 -4.19 12.60
CA ALA A 55 -5.66 -3.91 13.98
C ALA A 55 -6.75 -3.13 14.73
N VAL A 56 -7.18 -2.00 14.17
CA VAL A 56 -8.23 -1.14 14.73
C VAL A 56 -9.55 -1.88 14.89
N GLN A 57 -9.96 -2.67 13.88
CA GLN A 57 -11.19 -3.46 13.96
C GLN A 57 -11.16 -4.48 15.10
N TYR A 58 -10.02 -5.12 15.34
CA TYR A 58 -9.86 -6.06 16.46
C TYR A 58 -10.02 -5.37 17.82
N LEU A 59 -9.35 -4.22 18.00
CA LEU A 59 -9.38 -3.45 19.24
C LEU A 59 -10.81 -2.96 19.54
N ARG A 60 -11.47 -2.36 18.54
CA ARG A 60 -12.85 -1.89 18.64
C ARG A 60 -13.83 -3.00 19.00
N ALA A 61 -13.72 -4.17 18.36
CA ALA A 61 -14.58 -5.31 18.65
C ALA A 61 -14.46 -5.81 20.11
N ARG A 62 -13.33 -5.55 20.76
CA ARG A 62 -13.05 -5.90 22.16
C ARG A 62 -13.17 -4.72 23.12
N ARG A 63 -13.63 -3.56 22.63
CA ARG A 63 -13.74 -2.31 23.39
C ARG A 63 -12.40 -1.89 24.02
N ILE A 64 -11.31 -2.16 23.32
CA ILE A 64 -9.97 -1.67 23.65
C ILE A 64 -9.75 -0.38 22.88
N ASP A 65 -9.12 0.61 23.51
CA ASP A 65 -8.81 1.90 22.89
C ASP A 65 -7.88 1.71 21.67
N ASP A 66 -8.31 2.22 20.53
CA ASP A 66 -7.57 2.23 19.26
C ASP A 66 -6.88 3.56 18.96
N ALA A 67 -6.99 4.55 19.85
CA ALA A 67 -6.36 5.85 19.67
C ALA A 67 -4.82 5.73 19.60
N GLY A 68 -4.24 6.30 18.54
CA GLY A 68 -2.79 6.34 18.35
C GLY A 68 -2.16 5.00 17.95
N VAL A 69 -2.97 4.02 17.53
CA VAL A 69 -2.43 2.90 16.74
C VAL A 69 -1.71 3.47 15.53
N GLU A 70 -0.54 2.90 15.24
CA GLU A 70 0.33 3.34 14.17
C GLU A 70 0.95 2.11 13.50
N VAL A 71 1.02 2.13 12.17
CA VAL A 71 1.65 1.07 11.38
C VAL A 71 2.78 1.62 10.53
N THR A 72 3.97 1.07 10.72
CA THR A 72 5.13 1.34 9.85
C THR A 72 5.37 0.14 8.95
N VAL A 73 5.53 0.38 7.65
CA VAL A 73 5.90 -0.65 6.68
C VAL A 73 7.26 -0.30 6.10
N THR A 74 8.14 -1.30 6.00
CA THR A 74 9.40 -1.19 5.27
C THR A 74 9.52 -2.31 4.26
N ALA A 75 10.29 -2.07 3.19
CA ALA A 75 10.62 -3.05 2.17
C ALA A 75 12.00 -2.72 1.58
N GLU A 76 12.68 -3.74 1.07
CA GLU A 76 13.97 -3.61 0.43
C GLU A 76 13.83 -3.69 -1.09
N LYS A 77 14.61 -2.88 -1.81
CA LYS A 77 14.74 -3.01 -3.26
C LYS A 77 15.71 -4.15 -3.58
N LEU A 78 15.15 -5.28 -3.99
CA LEU A 78 15.91 -6.43 -4.45
C LEU A 78 16.22 -6.27 -5.95
N MET A 79 17.37 -6.78 -6.38
CA MET A 79 17.80 -6.75 -7.77
C MET A 79 17.69 -8.14 -8.41
N LYS A 80 17.67 -8.18 -9.75
CA LYS A 80 17.64 -9.43 -10.56
C LYS A 80 16.44 -10.36 -10.25
N PRO A 81 15.21 -10.02 -10.70
CA PRO A 81 14.78 -8.75 -11.28
C PRO A 81 14.58 -7.68 -10.19
N ALA A 82 14.60 -6.41 -10.60
CA ALA A 82 14.31 -5.30 -9.72
C ALA A 82 12.87 -5.40 -9.18
N ARG A 83 12.71 -5.47 -7.86
CA ARG A 83 11.41 -5.59 -7.18
C ARG A 83 11.53 -5.20 -5.71
N LEU A 84 10.40 -5.00 -5.05
CA LEU A 84 10.37 -4.92 -3.59
C LEU A 84 10.34 -6.34 -3.01
N GLY A 85 11.06 -6.53 -1.90
CA GLY A 85 11.04 -7.75 -1.12
C GLY A 85 11.31 -7.46 0.36
N ASN A 86 11.40 -8.51 1.16
CA ASN A 86 11.73 -8.41 2.59
C ASN A 86 10.84 -7.41 3.34
N PHE A 87 9.53 -7.44 3.04
CA PHE A 87 8.55 -6.56 3.68
C PHE A 87 8.48 -6.81 5.18
N ARG A 88 8.38 -5.72 5.96
CA ARG A 88 8.12 -5.76 7.39
C ARG A 88 6.98 -4.81 7.72
N ILE A 89 6.01 -5.31 8.49
CA ILE A 89 4.91 -4.53 9.05
C ILE A 89 5.13 -4.48 10.56
N GLN A 90 5.23 -3.27 11.11
CA GLN A 90 5.30 -3.04 12.54
C GLN A 90 4.03 -2.33 12.98
N VAL A 91 3.23 -2.99 13.82
CA VAL A 91 2.04 -2.40 14.43
C VAL A 91 2.39 -1.96 15.84
N ARG A 92 2.24 -0.68 16.13
CA ARG A 92 2.37 -0.10 17.46
C ARG A 92 0.98 0.19 18.01
N CYS A 93 0.62 -0.49 19.10
CA CYS A 93 -0.61 -0.23 19.85
C CYS A 93 -0.23 0.39 21.20
N PRO A 94 -0.66 1.63 21.51
CA PRO A 94 -0.37 2.27 22.80
C PRO A 94 -1.09 1.64 23.99
N ALA A 95 -2.23 0.97 23.76
CA ALA A 95 -3.01 0.32 24.81
C ALA A 95 -2.25 -0.86 25.44
N GLN A 96 -2.45 -1.06 26.74
CA GLN A 96 -1.94 -2.26 27.42
C GLN A 96 -2.79 -3.46 27.03
N LEU A 97 -2.15 -4.47 26.44
CA LEU A 97 -2.80 -5.70 26.01
C LEU A 97 -2.36 -6.87 26.90
N SER A 98 -3.30 -7.74 27.24
CA SER A 98 -2.96 -9.07 27.76
C SER A 98 -2.25 -9.92 26.69
N ALA A 99 -1.64 -11.04 27.09
CA ALA A 99 -1.04 -11.98 26.14
C ALA A 99 -2.07 -12.48 25.11
N GLU A 100 -3.26 -12.88 25.57
CA GLU A 100 -4.36 -13.31 24.70
C GLU A 100 -4.81 -12.19 23.74
N GLN A 101 -4.91 -10.95 24.24
CA GLN A 101 -5.29 -9.82 23.41
C GLN A 101 -4.23 -9.52 22.35
N THR A 102 -2.94 -9.62 22.70
CA THR A 102 -1.81 -9.42 21.79
C THR A 102 -1.82 -10.47 20.68
N GLU A 103 -1.99 -11.75 21.02
CA GLU A 103 -2.07 -12.81 20.01
C GLU A 103 -3.29 -12.65 19.10
N GLY A 104 -4.44 -12.28 19.66
CA GLY A 104 -5.63 -12.03 18.86
C GLY A 104 -5.47 -10.84 17.92
N LEU A 105 -4.79 -9.77 18.35
CA LEU A 105 -4.46 -8.63 17.51
C LEU A 105 -3.57 -9.06 16.34
N GLN A 106 -2.52 -9.84 16.64
CA GLN A 106 -1.62 -10.38 15.62
C GLN A 106 -2.38 -11.25 14.61
N ARG A 107 -3.23 -12.18 15.07
CA ARG A 107 -4.09 -13.00 14.19
C ARG A 107 -5.00 -12.13 13.32
N SER A 108 -5.58 -11.06 13.87
CA SER A 108 -6.41 -10.13 13.11
C SER A 108 -5.64 -9.48 11.97
N VAL A 109 -4.44 -8.95 12.26
CA VAL A 109 -3.60 -8.28 11.25
C VAL A 109 -3.20 -9.23 10.12
N HIS A 110 -2.99 -10.52 10.40
CA HIS A 110 -2.74 -11.55 9.37
C HIS A 110 -3.92 -11.77 8.40
N HIS A 111 -5.12 -11.29 8.72
CA HIS A 111 -6.23 -11.29 7.76
C HIS A 111 -6.16 -10.17 6.73
N CYS A 112 -5.16 -9.27 6.81
CA CYS A 112 -4.99 -8.21 5.81
C CYS A 112 -4.96 -8.77 4.38
N LEU A 113 -5.90 -8.26 3.57
CA LEU A 113 -6.05 -8.61 2.16
C LEU A 113 -4.73 -8.46 1.38
N ILE A 114 -4.08 -7.30 1.50
CA ILE A 114 -2.86 -6.98 0.75
C ILE A 114 -1.70 -7.89 1.18
N HIS A 115 -1.56 -8.14 2.49
CA HIS A 115 -0.58 -9.10 3.02
C HIS A 115 -0.78 -10.48 2.39
N ASN A 116 -2.02 -10.97 2.36
CA ASN A 116 -2.33 -12.28 1.79
C ASN A 116 -2.11 -12.33 0.27
N THR A 117 -2.38 -11.25 -0.46
CA THR A 117 -2.03 -11.13 -1.89
C THR A 117 -0.53 -11.21 -2.12
N LEU A 118 0.31 -10.65 -1.24
CA LEU A 118 1.77 -10.74 -1.39
C LEU A 118 2.32 -12.13 -1.07
N LEU A 119 1.67 -12.86 -0.16
CA LEU A 119 2.05 -14.23 0.19
C LEU A 119 1.51 -15.27 -0.80
N SER A 120 0.43 -14.94 -1.51
CA SER A 120 -0.19 -15.80 -2.52
C SER A 120 0.01 -15.17 -3.89
N VAL A 121 1.12 -15.53 -4.55
CA VAL A 121 1.55 -14.96 -5.84
C VAL A 121 0.38 -14.93 -6.83
N PRO A 122 -0.15 -13.73 -7.18
CA PRO A 122 -1.28 -13.63 -8.09
C PRO A 122 -0.81 -13.71 -9.55
N ASP A 123 -1.69 -14.17 -10.43
CA ASP A 123 -1.52 -14.00 -11.87
C ASP A 123 -1.77 -12.54 -12.26
N VAL A 124 -0.81 -11.94 -12.95
CA VAL A 124 -0.88 -10.53 -13.40
C VAL A 124 -0.73 -10.50 -14.92
N ALA A 125 -1.82 -10.16 -15.62
CA ALA A 125 -1.82 -9.99 -17.07
C ALA A 125 -1.57 -8.52 -17.46
N ILE A 126 -0.89 -8.32 -18.59
CA ILE A 126 -0.69 -7.01 -19.21
C ILE A 126 -1.34 -7.05 -20.59
N GLU A 127 -2.29 -6.16 -20.83
CA GLU A 127 -2.98 -6.00 -22.10
C GLU A 127 -2.68 -4.60 -22.68
N LEU A 128 -2.41 -4.53 -23.98
CA LEU A 128 -2.06 -3.29 -24.66
C LEU A 128 -3.12 -2.95 -25.71
N THR A 129 -3.65 -1.74 -25.66
CA THR A 129 -4.45 -1.15 -26.74
C THR A 129 -3.64 -0.01 -27.36
N VAL A 130 -3.35 -0.10 -28.64
CA VAL A 130 -2.64 0.95 -29.39
C VAL A 130 -3.63 1.76 -30.22
N GLY A 131 -3.40 3.07 -30.30
CA GLY A 131 -4.19 3.94 -31.18
C GLY A 131 -3.95 3.61 -32.65
N GLU A 132 -4.97 3.84 -33.49
CA GLU A 132 -4.80 3.72 -34.94
C GLU A 132 -3.76 4.73 -35.45
N PRO A 133 -2.92 4.35 -36.43
CA PRO A 133 -1.96 5.28 -37.01
C PRO A 133 -2.71 6.46 -37.63
N VAL A 134 -2.36 7.67 -37.20
CA VAL A 134 -2.84 8.91 -37.83
C VAL A 134 -2.23 8.96 -39.23
N LEU A 135 -3.00 8.53 -40.24
CA LEU A 135 -2.67 8.75 -41.64
C LEU A 135 -2.54 10.26 -41.86
N ARG A 136 -1.32 10.72 -42.17
CA ARG A 136 -1.04 12.09 -42.63
C ARG A 136 -1.16 12.17 -44.15
#